data_AF-A0A533YX82-F1
#
_entry.id   AF-A0A533YX82-F1
#
_cell.length_a   1.000
_cell.length_b   1.000
_cell.length_c   1.000
_cell.angle_alpha   90.00
_cell.angle_beta   90.00
_cell.angle_gamma   90.00
#
_symmetry.space_group_name_H-M   'P 1'
#
loop_
_entity.id
_entity.type
_entity.pdbx_description
1 polymer ?
#
loop_
_entity_poly.entity_id
_entity_poly.type
_entity_poly.pdbx_seq_one_letter_code
_entity_poly.pdbx_strand_id
1 'polypeptide(L)'
;MWHNTAVGKWAAARLIAFAFLLCASTACAPNYRALTNEASALGAACNQATAQFAVTLTPEARREVLSQLTALNDALIETAGYEREARRTNSVDLIDANRAFLETGRAWGSCSLEYNKVLVAIGERDAARHNYQGLMSRLTAPQFVAERRQIQLALDELDGAKSR
;
A
#
# COMPACT_ATOMS: atom_id res chain seq x y z
N MET A 1 40.40 53.62 -0.37
CA MET A 1 38.92 53.71 -0.20
C MET A 1 38.30 52.37 -0.62
N TRP A 2 38.46 51.32 0.19
CA TRP A 2 37.89 49.99 -0.09
C TRP A 2 37.30 49.47 1.23
N HIS A 3 35.98 49.61 1.40
CA HIS A 3 35.26 49.06 2.56
C HIS A 3 34.37 47.90 2.10
N ASN A 4 34.68 46.72 2.65
CA ASN A 4 33.76 45.66 3.06
C ASN A 4 32.54 45.33 2.19
N THR A 5 32.75 44.50 1.16
CA THR A 5 31.66 43.74 0.49
C THR A 5 31.52 42.29 0.99
N ALA A 6 32.34 41.87 1.95
CA ALA A 6 32.39 40.47 2.39
C ALA A 6 31.27 40.06 3.35
N VAL A 7 30.62 40.99 4.07
CA VAL A 7 29.69 40.65 5.16
C VAL A 7 28.28 40.27 4.66
N GLY A 8 27.84 40.78 3.50
CA GLY A 8 26.47 40.58 2.99
C GLY A 8 26.19 39.17 2.46
N LYS A 9 27.20 38.46 1.95
CA LYS A 9 27.02 37.13 1.32
C LYS A 9 26.73 36.03 2.35
N TRP A 10 27.31 36.12 3.55
CA TRP A 10 27.11 35.15 4.62
C TRP A 10 25.75 35.32 5.32
N ALA A 11 25.23 36.55 5.39
CA ALA A 11 23.90 36.82 5.93
C ALA A 11 22.79 36.31 5.00
N ALA A 12 22.93 36.53 3.69
CA ALA A 12 21.99 36.02 2.69
C ALA A 12 21.99 34.48 2.63
N ALA A 13 23.15 33.83 2.67
CA ALA A 13 23.25 32.38 2.71
C ALA A 13 22.61 31.77 3.97
N ARG A 14 22.76 32.42 5.13
CA ARG A 14 22.11 32.00 6.39
C ARG A 14 20.60 32.18 6.37
N LEU A 15 20.10 33.27 5.78
CA LEU A 15 18.66 33.50 5.63
C LEU A 15 18.01 32.52 4.66
N ILE A 16 18.68 32.18 3.56
CA ILE A 16 18.22 31.15 2.61
C ILE A 16 18.24 29.77 3.26
N ALA A 17 19.29 29.43 4.02
CA ALA A 17 19.35 28.16 4.76
C ALA A 17 18.25 28.05 5.83
N PHE A 18 17.95 29.15 6.55
CA PHE A 18 16.83 29.20 7.49
C PHE A 18 15.48 29.07 6.79
N ALA A 19 15.29 29.69 5.61
CA ALA A 19 14.08 29.55 4.82
C ALA A 19 13.89 28.11 4.30
N PHE A 20 14.95 27.42 3.90
CA PHE A 20 14.89 26.00 3.55
C PHE A 20 14.61 25.09 4.76
N LEU A 21 15.15 25.42 5.94
CA LEU A 21 14.83 24.71 7.19
C LEU A 21 13.37 24.90 7.64
N LEU A 22 12.80 26.09 7.41
CA LEU A 22 11.42 26.41 7.75
C LEU A 22 10.41 25.88 6.70
N CYS A 23 10.79 25.79 5.43
CA CYS A 23 9.95 25.16 4.39
C CYS A 23 10.03 23.62 4.39
N ALA A 24 11.10 23.02 4.91
CA ALA A 24 11.21 21.56 5.05
C ALA A 24 10.28 21.00 6.14
N SER A 25 9.81 21.84 7.07
CA SER A 25 8.89 21.46 8.14
C SER A 25 7.41 21.64 7.78
N THR A 26 7.10 22.11 6.57
CA THR A 26 5.71 22.24 6.06
C THR A 26 5.41 21.28 4.92
N ALA A 27 6.04 20.10 4.87
CA ALA A 27 5.36 18.97 4.26
C ALA A 27 4.07 18.77 5.05
N CYS A 28 2.94 19.24 4.52
CA CYS A 28 1.63 19.11 5.15
C CYS A 28 1.49 17.69 5.67
N ALA A 29 1.20 17.53 6.97
CA ALA A 29 0.95 16.22 7.55
C ALA A 29 -0.06 15.47 6.66
N PRO A 30 0.19 14.20 6.31
CA PRO A 30 -0.71 13.44 5.45
C PRO A 30 -2.11 13.44 6.06
N ASN A 31 -3.15 13.59 5.22
CA ASN A 31 -4.52 13.42 5.69
C ASN A 31 -4.83 11.92 5.80
N TYR A 32 -4.44 11.31 6.91
CA TYR A 32 -4.60 9.87 7.15
C TYR A 32 -6.04 9.39 7.03
N ARG A 33 -7.02 10.24 7.40
CA ARG A 33 -8.43 9.91 7.23
C ARG A 33 -8.83 9.82 5.75
N ALA A 34 -8.28 10.68 4.90
CA ALA A 34 -8.50 10.59 3.46
C ALA A 34 -7.88 9.29 2.90
N LEU A 35 -6.67 8.94 3.32
CA LEU A 35 -5.99 7.70 2.91
C LEU A 35 -6.79 6.45 3.32
N THR A 36 -7.33 6.41 4.54
CA THR A 36 -8.25 5.37 5.01
C THR A 36 -9.49 5.25 4.12
N ASN A 37 -10.14 6.38 3.81
CA ASN A 37 -11.35 6.38 2.97
C ASN A 37 -11.03 5.91 1.55
N GLU A 38 -9.90 6.34 1.01
CA GLU A 38 -9.41 5.92 -0.31
C GLU A 38 -9.13 4.42 -0.34
N ALA A 39 -8.43 3.88 0.67
CA ALA A 39 -8.20 2.44 0.80
C ALA A 39 -9.52 1.64 0.84
N SER A 40 -10.51 2.12 1.57
CA SER A 40 -11.84 1.49 1.61
C SER A 40 -12.54 1.55 0.25
N ALA A 41 -12.46 2.68 -0.46
CA ALA A 41 -13.09 2.85 -1.77
C ALA A 41 -12.42 1.96 -2.84
N LEU A 42 -11.09 1.97 -2.89
CA LEU A 42 -10.31 1.09 -3.77
C LEU A 42 -10.56 -0.39 -3.47
N GLY A 43 -10.63 -0.77 -2.19
CA GLY A 43 -10.96 -2.13 -1.78
C GLY A 43 -12.33 -2.58 -2.28
N ALA A 44 -13.35 -1.73 -2.12
CA ALA A 44 -14.70 -2.00 -2.61
C ALA A 44 -14.74 -2.13 -4.14
N ALA A 45 -14.09 -1.21 -4.86
CA ALA A 45 -14.00 -1.25 -6.32
C ALA A 45 -13.28 -2.50 -6.82
N CYS A 46 -12.18 -2.89 -6.18
CA CYS A 46 -11.43 -4.09 -6.52
C CYS A 46 -12.23 -5.38 -6.29
N ASN A 47 -12.94 -5.48 -5.16
CA ASN A 47 -13.83 -6.62 -4.89
C ASN A 47 -14.99 -6.68 -5.89
N GLN A 48 -15.57 -5.54 -6.26
CA GLN A 48 -16.61 -5.47 -7.29
C GLN A 48 -16.08 -5.91 -8.66
N ALA A 49 -14.91 -5.41 -9.07
CA ALA A 49 -14.26 -5.84 -10.32
C ALA A 49 -13.97 -7.34 -10.30
N THR A 50 -13.56 -7.89 -9.16
CA THR A 50 -13.29 -9.32 -8.98
C THR A 50 -14.55 -10.16 -9.11
N ALA A 51 -15.65 -9.72 -8.50
CA ALA A 51 -16.95 -10.37 -8.65
C ALA A 51 -17.42 -10.33 -10.11
N GLN A 52 -17.22 -9.21 -10.81
CA GLN A 52 -17.55 -9.11 -12.23
C GLN A 52 -16.70 -10.08 -13.07
N PHE A 53 -15.38 -10.13 -12.81
CA PHE A 53 -14.49 -11.07 -13.48
C PHE A 53 -14.91 -12.52 -13.24
N ALA A 54 -15.29 -12.88 -12.01
CA ALA A 54 -15.76 -14.22 -11.67
C ALA A 54 -16.98 -14.68 -12.50
N VAL A 55 -17.82 -13.73 -12.94
CA VAL A 55 -19.02 -14.02 -13.73
C VAL A 55 -18.73 -14.01 -15.23
N THR A 56 -17.91 -13.07 -15.72
CA THR A 56 -17.73 -12.89 -17.18
C THR A 56 -16.52 -13.62 -17.75
N LEU A 57 -15.46 -13.80 -16.96
CA LEU A 57 -14.19 -14.40 -17.35
C LEU A 57 -13.54 -13.77 -18.60
N THR A 58 -13.80 -12.48 -18.84
CA THR A 58 -13.23 -11.77 -20.00
C THR A 58 -11.87 -11.14 -19.70
N PRO A 59 -11.01 -10.97 -20.72
CA PRO A 59 -9.74 -10.24 -20.56
C PRO A 59 -9.91 -8.81 -20.05
N GLU A 60 -10.99 -8.13 -20.43
CA GLU A 60 -11.33 -6.77 -20.00
C GLU A 60 -11.61 -6.74 -18.49
N ALA A 61 -12.46 -7.65 -18.00
CA ALA A 61 -12.77 -7.74 -16.58
C ALA A 61 -11.54 -8.13 -15.76
N ARG A 62 -10.70 -9.03 -16.30
CA ARG A 62 -9.41 -9.38 -15.67
C ARG A 62 -8.49 -8.18 -15.57
N ARG A 63 -8.35 -7.38 -16.64
CA ARG A 63 -7.54 -6.16 -16.66
C ARG A 63 -8.02 -5.15 -15.63
N GLU A 64 -9.34 -5.01 -15.46
CA GLU A 64 -9.90 -4.12 -14.44
C GLU A 64 -9.49 -4.56 -13.03
N VAL A 65 -9.61 -5.85 -12.70
CA VAL A 65 -9.14 -6.37 -11.40
C VAL A 65 -7.67 -6.08 -11.17
N LEU A 66 -6.82 -6.35 -12.18
CA LEU A 66 -5.39 -6.12 -12.08
C LEU A 66 -5.05 -4.62 -11.93
N SER A 67 -5.80 -3.74 -12.58
CA SER A 67 -5.67 -2.28 -12.41
C SER A 67 -5.96 -1.85 -10.98
N GLN A 68 -7.08 -2.33 -10.41
CA GLN A 68 -7.46 -2.03 -9.03
C GLN A 68 -6.46 -2.61 -8.01
N LEU A 69 -5.95 -3.83 -8.24
CA LEU A 69 -4.90 -4.43 -7.42
C LEU A 69 -3.58 -3.65 -7.47
N THR A 70 -3.27 -3.04 -8.62
CA THR A 70 -2.09 -2.17 -8.77
C THR A 70 -2.28 -0.89 -7.96
N ALA A 71 -3.42 -0.22 -8.09
CA ALA A 71 -3.74 0.98 -7.31
C ALA A 71 -3.68 0.73 -5.79
N LEU A 72 -4.23 -0.41 -5.33
CA LEU A 72 -4.14 -0.81 -3.93
C LEU A 72 -2.70 -1.08 -3.47
N ASN A 73 -1.87 -1.68 -4.33
CA ASN A 73 -0.46 -1.89 -4.01
C ASN A 73 0.31 -0.57 -3.93
N ASP A 74 0.02 0.39 -4.81
CA ASP A 74 0.67 1.72 -4.78
C ASP A 74 0.28 2.48 -3.51
N ALA A 75 -1.01 2.48 -3.16
CA ALA A 75 -1.49 3.03 -1.89
C ALA A 75 -0.86 2.31 -0.67
N LEU A 76 -0.60 1.00 -0.76
CA LEU A 76 0.05 0.24 0.31
C LEU A 76 1.50 0.69 0.50
N ILE A 77 2.24 0.90 -0.59
CA ILE A 77 3.61 1.40 -0.56
C ILE A 77 3.66 2.79 0.06
N GLU A 78 2.75 3.67 -0.34
CA GLU A 78 2.63 5.03 0.17
C GLU A 78 2.34 5.05 1.69
N THR A 79 1.29 4.36 2.11
CA THR A 79 0.90 4.29 3.54
C THR A 79 1.97 3.60 4.40
N ALA A 80 2.69 2.60 3.87
CA ALA A 80 3.87 2.03 4.52
C ALA A 80 5.02 3.03 4.67
N GLY A 81 5.18 3.94 3.70
CA GLY A 81 6.15 5.05 3.78
C GLY A 81 5.81 5.98 4.94
N TYR A 82 4.55 6.40 5.03
CA TYR A 82 4.10 7.27 6.12
C TYR A 82 4.17 6.62 7.49
N GLU A 83 3.79 5.35 7.62
CA GLU A 83 3.90 4.62 8.89
C GLU A 83 5.36 4.51 9.35
N ARG A 84 6.28 4.16 8.44
CA ARG A 84 7.71 4.07 8.75
C ARG A 84 8.28 5.42 9.17
N GLU A 85 7.90 6.50 8.49
CA GLU A 85 8.38 7.83 8.82
C GLU A 85 7.84 8.32 10.17
N ALA A 86 6.55 8.11 10.43
CA ALA A 86 5.93 8.43 11.73
C ALA A 86 6.58 7.63 12.87
N ARG A 87 6.92 6.36 12.62
CA ARG A 87 7.64 5.51 13.59
C ARG A 87 9.06 6.00 13.83
N ARG A 88 9.79 6.33 12.76
CA ARG A 88 11.18 6.81 12.82
C ARG A 88 11.31 8.12 13.60
N THR A 89 10.31 8.99 13.48
CA THR A 89 10.30 10.32 14.12
C THR A 89 9.56 10.35 15.46
N ASN A 90 8.98 9.22 15.90
CA ASN A 90 8.10 9.15 17.06
C ASN A 90 6.97 10.20 16.98
N SER A 91 6.39 10.34 15.77
CA SER A 91 5.34 11.32 15.48
C SER A 91 4.07 11.02 16.28
N VAL A 92 3.36 12.10 16.65
CA VAL A 92 2.01 12.02 17.23
C VAL A 92 1.00 11.35 16.29
N ASP A 93 1.29 11.35 14.98
CA ASP A 93 0.44 10.78 13.94
C ASP A 93 0.62 9.26 13.74
N LEU A 94 1.54 8.61 14.47
CA LEU A 94 1.87 7.20 14.27
C LEU A 94 0.65 6.28 14.32
N ILE A 95 -0.32 6.56 15.20
CA ILE A 95 -1.54 5.76 15.32
C ILE A 95 -2.37 5.84 14.03
N ASP A 96 -2.54 7.04 13.47
CA ASP A 96 -3.34 7.26 12.27
C ASP A 96 -2.61 6.78 11.02
N ALA A 97 -1.29 6.98 10.94
CA ALA A 97 -0.45 6.41 9.88
C ALA A 97 -0.51 4.87 9.86
N ASN A 98 -0.41 4.24 11.03
CA ASN A 98 -0.53 2.79 11.15
C ASN A 98 -1.95 2.30 10.81
N ARG A 99 -3.00 3.05 11.16
CA ARG A 99 -4.37 2.71 10.78
C ARG A 99 -4.55 2.74 9.26
N ALA A 100 -4.13 3.82 8.60
CA ALA A 100 -4.21 3.93 7.15
C ALA A 100 -3.45 2.77 6.47
N PHE A 101 -2.23 2.48 6.92
CA PHE A 101 -1.45 1.35 6.40
C PHE A 101 -2.15 0.00 6.59
N LEU A 102 -2.74 -0.23 7.76
CA LEU A 102 -3.49 -1.45 8.08
C LEU A 102 -4.71 -1.62 7.19
N GLU A 103 -5.49 -0.56 6.99
CA GLU A 103 -6.71 -0.61 6.17
C GLU A 103 -6.38 -0.83 4.70
N THR A 104 -5.33 -0.20 4.17
CA THR A 104 -4.86 -0.46 2.81
C THR A 104 -4.38 -1.88 2.63
N GLY A 105 -3.59 -2.41 3.57
CA GLY A 105 -3.13 -3.79 3.52
C GLY A 105 -4.27 -4.81 3.59
N ARG A 106 -5.30 -4.53 4.38
CA ARG A 106 -6.54 -5.33 4.44
C ARG A 106 -7.31 -5.30 3.12
N ALA A 107 -7.51 -4.11 2.55
CA ALA A 107 -8.21 -3.97 1.27
C ALA A 107 -7.48 -4.75 0.16
N TRP A 108 -6.15 -4.60 0.08
CA TRP A 108 -5.33 -5.30 -0.89
C TRP A 108 -5.32 -6.82 -0.68
N GLY A 109 -5.15 -7.28 0.57
CA GLY A 109 -5.20 -8.69 0.93
C GLY A 109 -6.56 -9.33 0.59
N SER A 110 -7.66 -8.66 0.94
CA SER A 110 -9.03 -9.12 0.65
C SER A 110 -9.27 -9.30 -0.85
N CYS A 111 -9.03 -8.27 -1.66
CA CYS A 111 -9.27 -8.36 -3.10
C CYS A 111 -8.36 -9.41 -3.76
N SER A 112 -7.11 -9.49 -3.32
CA SER A 112 -6.18 -10.47 -3.85
C SER A 112 -6.61 -11.91 -3.52
N LEU A 113 -7.12 -12.17 -2.31
CA LEU A 113 -7.66 -13.49 -1.95
C LEU A 113 -8.84 -13.87 -2.86
N GLU A 114 -9.81 -12.97 -3.06
CA GLU A 114 -10.95 -13.24 -3.92
C GLU A 114 -10.54 -13.45 -5.38
N TYR A 115 -9.65 -12.62 -5.92
CA TYR A 115 -9.17 -12.78 -7.29
C TYR A 115 -8.48 -14.13 -7.50
N ASN A 116 -7.65 -14.56 -6.54
CA ASN A 116 -6.96 -15.83 -6.64
C ASN A 116 -7.93 -17.03 -6.49
N LYS A 117 -9.01 -16.93 -5.71
CA LYS A 117 -10.08 -17.96 -5.72
C LYS A 117 -10.68 -18.14 -7.11
N VAL A 118 -10.92 -17.04 -7.84
CA VAL A 118 -11.41 -17.09 -9.23
C VAL A 118 -10.38 -17.78 -10.12
N LEU A 119 -9.09 -17.41 -10.02
CA LEU A 119 -8.02 -18.06 -10.78
C LEU A 119 -7.97 -19.58 -10.54
N VAL A 120 -8.10 -20.00 -9.29
CA VAL A 120 -8.17 -21.42 -8.94
C VAL A 120 -9.37 -22.10 -9.58
N ALA A 121 -10.54 -21.47 -9.55
CA ALA A 121 -11.77 -22.01 -10.11
C ALA A 121 -11.70 -22.21 -11.64
N ILE A 122 -10.97 -21.34 -12.35
CA ILE A 122 -10.78 -21.45 -13.81
C ILE A 122 -9.55 -22.26 -14.21
N GLY A 123 -8.88 -22.91 -13.25
CA GLY A 123 -7.74 -23.79 -13.50
C GLY A 123 -6.36 -23.11 -13.54
N GLU A 124 -6.28 -21.80 -13.32
CA GLU A 124 -5.02 -21.04 -13.27
C GLU A 124 -4.32 -21.15 -11.89
N ARG A 125 -4.13 -22.39 -11.42
CA ARG A 125 -3.64 -22.68 -10.06
C ARG A 125 -2.21 -22.20 -9.81
N ASP A 126 -1.32 -22.31 -10.79
CA ASP A 126 0.07 -21.90 -10.62
C ASP A 126 0.21 -20.38 -10.55
N ALA A 127 -0.63 -19.63 -11.29
CA ALA A 127 -0.73 -18.18 -11.15
C ALA A 127 -1.26 -17.80 -9.76
N ALA A 128 -2.32 -18.48 -9.28
CA ALA A 128 -2.85 -18.26 -7.94
C ALA A 128 -1.80 -18.52 -6.84
N ARG A 129 -1.03 -19.62 -6.96
CA ARG A 129 0.09 -19.94 -6.06
C ARG A 129 1.13 -18.82 -6.03
N HIS A 130 1.58 -18.39 -7.21
CA HIS A 130 2.58 -17.33 -7.33
C HIS A 130 2.10 -16.03 -6.66
N ASN A 131 0.84 -15.67 -6.88
CA ASN A 131 0.23 -14.49 -6.28
C ASN A 131 0.14 -14.61 -4.75
N TYR A 132 -0.31 -15.74 -4.19
CA TYR A 132 -0.36 -15.93 -2.74
C TYR A 132 1.02 -15.86 -2.09
N GLN A 133 2.04 -16.46 -2.70
CA GLN A 133 3.43 -16.34 -2.24
C GLN A 133 3.91 -14.88 -2.27
N GLY A 134 3.54 -14.15 -3.34
CA GLY A 134 3.79 -12.72 -3.46
C GLY A 134 3.11 -11.90 -2.36
N LEU A 135 1.86 -12.21 -2.01
CA LEU A 135 1.13 -11.52 -0.94
C LEU A 135 1.80 -11.74 0.42
N MET A 136 2.22 -12.97 0.71
CA MET A 136 2.95 -13.30 1.93
C MET A 136 4.25 -12.51 2.09
N SER A 137 4.92 -12.16 0.98
CA SER A 137 6.16 -11.36 1.03
C SER A 137 5.90 -9.86 1.19
N ARG A 138 4.79 -9.34 0.64
CA ARG A 138 4.43 -7.92 0.79
C ARG A 138 3.82 -7.61 2.16
N LEU A 139 2.94 -8.46 2.67
CA LEU A 139 2.27 -8.26 3.97
C LEU A 139 3.13 -8.74 5.14
N THR A 140 4.42 -8.42 5.16
CA THR A 140 5.37 -8.93 6.18
C THR A 140 5.32 -8.17 7.51
N ALA A 141 4.72 -6.98 7.53
CA ALA A 141 4.63 -6.17 8.72
C ALA A 141 3.86 -6.90 9.84
N PRO A 142 4.27 -6.79 11.11
CA PRO A 142 3.74 -7.59 12.23
C PRO A 142 2.24 -7.38 12.49
N GLN A 143 1.66 -6.31 11.97
CA GLN A 143 0.25 -5.99 12.10
C GLN A 143 -0.66 -6.79 11.13
N PHE A 144 -0.11 -7.49 10.13
CA PHE A 144 -0.86 -8.28 9.13
C PHE A 144 -0.96 -9.78 9.45
N VAL A 145 -0.91 -10.18 10.72
CA VAL A 145 -0.90 -11.60 11.12
C VAL A 145 -2.17 -12.33 10.65
N ALA A 146 -3.33 -11.69 10.73
CA ALA A 146 -4.60 -12.31 10.35
C ALA A 146 -4.67 -12.55 8.83
N GLU A 147 -4.26 -11.57 8.03
CA GLU A 147 -4.24 -11.60 6.58
C GLU A 147 -3.25 -12.65 6.09
N ARG A 148 -2.03 -12.68 6.65
CA ARG A 148 -1.03 -13.72 6.35
C ARG A 148 -1.54 -15.12 6.68
N ARG A 149 -2.26 -15.30 7.79
CA ARG A 149 -2.85 -16.60 8.16
C ARG A 149 -3.88 -17.05 7.13
N GLN A 150 -4.73 -16.14 6.64
CA GLN A 150 -5.71 -16.45 5.60
C GLN A 150 -5.03 -16.85 4.28
N ILE A 151 -3.96 -16.13 3.89
CA ILE A 151 -3.19 -16.47 2.69
C ILE A 151 -2.50 -17.83 2.83
N GLN A 152 -1.94 -18.13 4.00
CA GLN A 152 -1.33 -19.44 4.25
C GLN A 152 -2.35 -20.57 4.15
N LEU A 153 -3.55 -20.41 4.73
CA LEU A 153 -4.62 -21.40 4.60
C LEU A 153 -5.02 -21.62 3.13
N ALA A 154 -5.15 -20.54 2.35
CA ALA A 154 -5.46 -20.64 0.93
C ALA A 154 -4.35 -21.34 0.11
N LEU A 155 -3.07 -21.14 0.48
CA LEU A 155 -1.94 -21.89 -0.09
C LEU A 155 -2.01 -23.37 0.27
N ASP A 156 -2.26 -23.69 1.54
CA ASP A 156 -2.33 -25.08 2.01
C ASP A 156 -3.48 -25.84 1.33
N GLU A 157 -4.64 -25.19 1.13
CA GLU A 157 -5.77 -25.74 0.38
C GLU A 157 -5.44 -25.96 -1.11
N LEU A 158 -4.72 -25.02 -1.72
CA LEU A 158 -4.25 -25.12 -3.10
C LEU A 158 -3.24 -26.27 -3.28
N ASP A 159 -2.45 -26.57 -2.27
CA ASP A 159 -1.40 -27.60 -2.30
C ASP A 159 -1.98 -28.97 -2.00
N GLY A 160 -2.84 -29.06 -0.99
CA GLY A 160 -3.54 -30.28 -0.63
C GLY A 160 -4.44 -30.81 -1.74
N ALA A 161 -5.04 -29.93 -2.56
CA ALA A 161 -5.85 -30.33 -3.71
C ALA A 161 -5.05 -30.89 -4.91
N LYS A 162 -3.70 -30.81 -4.93
CA LYS A 162 -2.88 -31.57 -5.91
C LYS A 162 -2.70 -33.05 -5.52
N SER A 163 -3.00 -33.42 -4.26
CA SER A 163 -2.71 -34.75 -3.69
C SER A 163 -3.91 -35.70 -3.62
N ARG A 164 -5.11 -35.25 -4.03
CA ARG A 164 -6.32 -36.06 -4.13
C ARG A 164 -6.72 -36.22 -5.59
#